data_AF-A0A8J7EZA1-F1
#
_entry.id   AF-A0A8J7EZA1-F1
#
_cell.length_a   1.000
_cell.length_b   1.000
_cell.length_c   1.000
_cell.angle_alpha   90.00
_cell.angle_beta   90.00
_cell.angle_gamma   90.00
#
_symmetry.space_group_name_H-M   'P 1'
#
loop_
_entity.id
_entity.type
_entity.pdbx_description
1 polymer ?
#
loop_
_entity_poly.entity_id
_entity_poly.type
_entity_poly.pdbx_seq_one_letter_code
_entity_poly.pdbx_strand_id
1 'polypeptide(L)'
;MTYRKRLQPWCIIRHLPNAQSVMVARFRQRGEAEAYLKTLCRLTPQVSHSLVFDPISDASSAATPSSPLPPALEETSPQPPERCHSSSHPHV
;
A
#
# COMPACT_ATOMS: atom_id res chain seq x y z
N MET A 1 -10.99 -6.06 1.11
CA MET A 1 -10.91 -5.65 2.54
C MET A 1 -11.82 -4.45 2.76
N THR A 2 -12.70 -4.46 3.77
CA THR A 2 -13.64 -3.35 4.02
C THR A 2 -12.93 -2.16 4.67
N TYR A 3 -13.25 -0.95 4.21
CA TYR A 3 -12.74 0.35 4.67
C TYR A 3 -12.60 0.48 6.20
N ARG A 4 -13.49 -0.16 6.96
CA ARG A 4 -13.47 -0.20 8.43
C ARG A 4 -12.16 -0.76 9.02
N LYS A 5 -11.52 -1.73 8.36
CA LYS A 5 -10.24 -2.31 8.79
C LYS A 5 -9.07 -1.34 8.64
N ARG A 6 -9.13 -0.39 7.69
CA ARG A 6 -8.09 0.64 7.46
C ARG A 6 -8.02 1.69 8.57
N LEU A 7 -9.10 1.87 9.33
CA LEU A 7 -9.20 2.90 10.36
C LEU A 7 -8.72 2.43 11.75
N GLN A 8 -8.28 1.19 11.87
CA GLN A 8 -7.85 0.59 13.15
C GLN A 8 -6.35 0.24 13.10
N PRO A 9 -5.46 1.25 13.25
CA PRO A 9 -4.02 1.03 13.15
C PRO A 9 -3.42 0.44 14.44
N TRP A 10 -4.13 0.50 15.56
CA TRP A 10 -3.64 -0.05 16.83
C TRP A 10 -4.07 -1.50 16.98
N CYS A 11 -3.11 -2.40 17.21
CA CYS A 11 -3.35 -3.83 17.34
C CYS A 11 -2.74 -4.35 18.64
N ILE A 12 -3.45 -5.25 19.31
CA ILE A 12 -2.90 -5.95 20.47
C ILE A 12 -2.55 -7.37 20.04
N ILE A 13 -1.28 -7.70 20.20
CA ILE A 13 -0.70 -9.00 19.89
C ILE A 13 -0.49 -9.75 21.20
N ARG A 14 -0.89 -11.02 21.23
CA ARG A 14 -0.60 -11.96 22.31
C ARG A 14 0.49 -12.92 21.86
N HIS A 15 1.54 -13.06 22.67
CA HIS A 15 2.61 -14.03 22.44
C HIS A 15 2.22 -15.38 23.04
N LEU A 16 2.31 -16.43 22.24
CA LEU A 16 2.08 -17.80 22.68
C LEU A 16 3.43 -18.51 22.91
N PRO A 17 3.47 -19.51 23.80
CA PRO A 17 4.58 -20.46 23.80
C PRO A 17 4.65 -21.08 22.40
N ASN A 18 5.86 -21.30 21.87
CA ASN A 18 6.18 -21.68 20.47
C ASN A 18 6.47 -20.52 19.50
N ALA A 19 6.84 -19.34 20.01
CA ALA A 19 7.20 -18.18 19.19
C ALA A 19 6.09 -17.74 18.20
N GLN A 20 4.85 -18.10 18.51
CA GLN A 20 3.68 -17.71 17.73
C GLN A 20 3.07 -16.44 18.33
N SER A 21 2.47 -15.63 17.47
CA SER A 21 1.78 -14.42 17.87
C SER A 21 0.38 -14.38 17.27
N VAL A 22 -0.61 -14.03 18.08
CA VAL A 22 -2.01 -13.94 17.65
C VAL A 22 -2.53 -12.54 17.92
N MET A 23 -3.20 -11.97 16.92
CA MET A 23 -3.89 -10.68 17.05
C MET A 23 -5.18 -10.88 17.84
N VAL A 24 -5.26 -10.25 19.01
CA VAL A 24 -6.40 -10.36 19.93
C VAL A 24 -7.50 -9.37 19.56
N ALA A 25 -7.11 -8.14 19.26
CA ALA A 25 -8.05 -7.05 18.98
C ALA A 25 -7.38 -5.92 18.19
N ARG A 26 -8.21 -5.13 17.47
CA ARG A 26 -7.79 -3.91 16.76
C ARG A 26 -8.63 -2.71 17.22
N PHE A 27 -7.97 -1.57 17.35
CA PHE A 27 -8.53 -0.33 17.87
C PHE A 27 -8.20 0.85 16.94
N ARG A 28 -9.10 1.83 16.91
CA ARG A 28 -8.89 3.09 16.19
C ARG A 28 -8.02 4.06 16.98
N GLN A 29 -8.25 4.11 18.30
CA GLN A 29 -7.59 5.02 19.20
C GLN A 29 -6.59 4.29 20.09
N ARG A 30 -5.48 4.96 20.38
CA ARG A 30 -4.44 4.44 21.27
C ARG A 30 -4.95 4.25 22.70
N GLY A 31 -5.74 5.21 23.22
CA GLY A 31 -6.26 5.17 24.60
C GLY A 31 -7.10 3.93 24.90
N GLU A 32 -8.03 3.58 24.01
CA GLU A 32 -8.84 2.36 24.10
C GLU A 32 -7.97 1.10 24.09
N ALA A 33 -6.96 1.07 23.20
CA ALA A 33 -6.04 -0.06 23.12
C ALA A 33 -5.20 -0.22 24.39
N GLU A 34 -4.71 0.88 24.97
CA GLU A 34 -3.94 0.87 26.22
C GLU A 34 -4.79 0.47 27.42
N ALA A 35 -6.03 0.97 27.51
CA ALA A 35 -6.97 0.59 28.56
C ALA A 35 -7.27 -0.92 28.51
N TYR A 36 -7.52 -1.44 27.31
CA TYR A 36 -7.75 -2.87 27.12
C TYR A 36 -6.50 -3.71 27.43
N LEU A 37 -5.31 -3.26 27.00
CA LEU A 37 -4.04 -3.92 27.32
C LEU A 37 -3.82 -4.00 28.84
N LYS A 38 -4.06 -2.91 29.58
CA LYS A 38 -3.95 -2.90 31.05
C LYS A 38 -4.90 -3.90 31.70
N THR A 39 -6.14 -3.96 31.23
CA THR A 39 -7.12 -4.96 31.70
C THR A 39 -6.66 -6.38 31.39
N LEU A 40 -6.16 -6.64 30.17
CA LEU A 40 -5.61 -7.95 29.80
C LEU A 40 -4.43 -8.36 30.71
N CYS A 41 -3.46 -7.47 30.91
CA CYS A 41 -2.33 -7.76 31.80
C CYS A 41 -2.77 -8.05 33.23
N ARG A 42 -3.86 -7.43 33.72
CA ARG A 42 -4.41 -7.70 35.06
C ARG A 42 -5.16 -9.02 35.14
N LEU A 43 -5.87 -9.41 34.08
CA LEU A 43 -6.62 -10.66 34.01
C LEU A 43 -5.69 -11.87 33.80
N THR A 44 -4.64 -11.70 33.00
CA THR A 44 -3.73 -12.77 32.61
C THR A 44 -2.26 -12.30 32.65
N PRO A 45 -1.69 -12.10 33.86
CA PRO A 45 -0.32 -11.63 34.01
C PRO A 45 0.74 -12.62 33.51
N GLN A 46 0.37 -13.90 33.34
CA GLN A 46 1.23 -14.95 32.81
C GLN A 46 1.48 -14.80 31.29
N VAL A 47 0.69 -13.96 30.61
CA VAL A 47 0.72 -13.85 29.17
C VAL A 47 1.30 -12.50 28.76
N SER A 48 2.33 -12.56 27.92
CA SER A 48 2.94 -11.37 27.33
C SER A 48 2.06 -10.81 26.22
N HIS A 49 1.63 -9.56 26.39
CA HIS A 49 0.87 -8.82 25.40
C HIS A 49 1.69 -7.63 24.91
N SER A 50 1.57 -7.29 23.63
CA SER A 50 2.27 -6.15 23.02
C SER A 50 1.30 -5.30 22.21
N LEU A 51 1.38 -3.98 22.38
CA LEU A 51 0.65 -3.01 21.57
C LEU A 51 1.51 -2.65 20.35
N VAL A 52 0.99 -2.88 19.16
CA VAL A 52 1.66 -2.61 17.89
C VAL A 52 0.85 -1.62 17.08
N PHE A 53 1.52 -0.60 16.56
CA PHE A 53 0.96 0.27 15.54
C PHE A 53 1.23 -0.35 14.17
N ASP A 54 0.20 -0.92 13.56
CA ASP A 54 0.20 -1.52 12.25
C ASP A 54 -0.76 -0.71 11.36
N PRO A 55 -0.26 0.35 10.70
CA PRO A 55 -1.03 1.00 9.67
C PRO A 55 -1.15 -0.02 8.54
N ILE A 56 -2.34 -0.60 8.35
CA ILE A 56 -2.66 -1.29 7.10
C ILE A 56 -2.69 -0.21 6.01
N SER A 57 -1.51 0.24 5.59
CA SER A 57 -1.29 0.81 4.29
C SER A 57 -1.47 -0.33 3.31
N ASP A 58 -2.16 -0.07 2.21
CA ASP A 58 -2.30 -0.94 1.05
C ASP A 58 -0.94 -1.22 0.37
N ALA A 59 0.09 -1.63 1.11
CA ALA A 59 1.35 -2.12 0.59
C ALA A 59 1.26 -3.58 0.10
N SER A 60 0.06 -4.15 0.05
CA SER A 60 -0.28 -5.29 -0.82
C SER A 60 -1.01 -4.83 -2.09
N SER A 61 -0.77 -3.58 -2.53
CA SER A 61 -0.88 -3.19 -3.94
C SER A 61 0.45 -2.58 -4.44
N ALA A 62 1.56 -2.96 -3.81
CA ALA A 62 2.87 -2.90 -4.45
C ALA A 62 3.31 -4.34 -4.79
N ALA A 63 2.42 -5.13 -5.41
CA ALA A 63 2.90 -5.80 -6.59
C ALA A 63 3.36 -4.66 -7.50
N THR A 64 4.65 -4.53 -7.70
CA THR A 64 5.23 -3.84 -8.84
C THR A 64 4.26 -4.03 -10.02
N PRO A 65 3.49 -3.02 -10.50
CA PRO A 65 3.37 -3.00 -11.95
C PRO A 65 4.84 -2.89 -12.36
N SER A 66 5.36 -3.87 -13.07
CA SER A 66 6.58 -3.68 -13.85
C SER A 66 6.52 -2.24 -14.36
N SER A 67 7.27 -1.32 -13.76
CA SER A 67 7.70 -0.17 -14.51
C SER A 67 8.57 -0.87 -15.53
N PRO A 68 8.12 -0.98 -16.79
CA PRO A 68 9.06 -1.37 -17.81
C PRO A 68 10.18 -0.36 -17.63
N LEU A 69 11.40 -0.87 -17.60
CA LEU A 69 12.59 -0.10 -17.92
C LEU A 69 12.17 0.96 -18.95
N PRO A 70 12.47 2.26 -18.77
CA PRO A 70 12.30 3.18 -19.88
C PRO A 70 13.02 2.52 -21.06
N PRO A 71 12.33 2.16 -22.16
CA PRO A 71 13.06 1.72 -23.32
C PRO A 71 13.95 2.91 -23.66
N ALA A 72 15.24 2.63 -23.65
CA ALA A 72 16.23 3.53 -24.14
C ALA A 72 15.73 4.12 -25.47
N LEU A 73 15.74 5.45 -25.58
CA LEU A 73 15.83 6.14 -26.85
C LEU A 73 14.69 5.83 -27.85
N GLU A 74 13.52 6.42 -27.66
CA GLU A 74 12.65 6.68 -28.81
C GLU A 74 12.31 8.17 -28.83
N GLU A 75 13.35 8.97 -29.07
CA GLU A 75 13.22 10.29 -29.67
C GLU A 75 12.77 10.05 -31.12
N THR A 76 11.47 9.80 -31.28
CA THR A 76 10.85 9.69 -32.59
C THR A 76 10.78 11.10 -33.17
N SER A 77 11.83 11.39 -33.92
CA SER A 77 11.94 12.44 -34.93
C SER A 77 10.59 12.67 -35.62
N PRO A 78 10.03 13.90 -35.63
CA PRO A 78 8.91 14.19 -36.49
C PRO A 78 9.41 14.26 -37.94
N GLN A 79 9.38 13.13 -38.63
CA GLN A 79 9.58 13.07 -40.08
C GLN A 79 8.41 13.80 -40.76
N PRO A 80 8.65 14.83 -41.58
CA PRO A 80 7.59 15.50 -42.32
C PRO A 80 7.04 14.57 -43.40
N PRO A 81 5.73 14.58 -43.72
CA PRO A 81 5.22 13.84 -44.86
C PRO A 81 5.72 14.51 -46.15
N GLU A 82 6.71 13.86 -46.74
CA GLU A 82 7.00 13.67 -48.16
C GLU A 82 6.12 14.46 -49.14
N ARG A 83 6.76 15.48 -49.71
CA ARG A 83 6.63 16.00 -51.08
C ARG A 83 5.62 15.27 -51.99
N CYS A 84 4.45 15.86 -52.23
CA CYS A 84 3.66 15.58 -53.43
C CYS A 84 4.10 16.52 -54.57
N HIS A 85 4.83 15.97 -55.53
CA HIS A 85 5.04 16.56 -56.84
C HIS A 85 3.75 16.49 -57.66
N SER A 86 3.31 17.60 -58.28
CA SER A 86 3.07 17.71 -59.73
C SER A 86 2.02 18.77 -60.10
N SER A 87 2.50 19.78 -60.83
CA SER A 87 1.97 20.26 -62.12
C SER A 87 0.50 20.67 -62.26
N SER A 88 0.22 21.97 -62.39
CA SER A 88 -0.28 22.57 -63.66
C SER A 88 -0.74 24.02 -63.49
N HIS A 89 -0.29 24.85 -64.43
CA HIS A 89 -0.84 26.13 -64.97
C HIS A 89 -2.17 26.68 -64.43
N PRO A 90 -2.33 28.02 -64.42
CA PRO A 90 -3.01 28.60 -65.58
C PRO A 90 -2.35 29.87 -66.16
N HIS A 91 -2.59 30.00 -67.45
CA HIS A 91 -2.34 31.12 -68.33
C HIS A 91 -3.63 31.95 -68.45
N VAL A 92 -3.60 33.22 -68.06
CA VAL A 92 -4.27 34.38 -68.69
C VAL A 92 -3.99 35.65 -67.88
#